data_AF-A0A0Z8JWY8-F1
#
_entry.id   AF-A0A0Z8JWY8-F1
#
_cell.length_a   1.000
_cell.length_b   1.000
_cell.length_c   1.000
_cell.angle_alpha   90.00
_cell.angle_beta   90.00
_cell.angle_gamma   90.00
#
_symmetry.space_group_name_H-M   'P 1'
#
loop_
_entity.id
_entity.type
_entity.pdbx_description
1 polymer ?
#
loop_
_entity_poly.entity_id
_entity_poly.type
_entity_poly.pdbx_seq_one_letter_code
_entity_poly.pdbx_strand_id
1 'polypeptide(L)'
;MKKAQAYPTNLPLMVYMDLKVVNQNLEVMAESMVKSQSHHANTELVQELTENTVTGGVAMINHHLAEMWQVTEDILMHDWYLALLASAFGNLVFIDQPGELYRQHSDNVLGARTLSKRFKKWIRPHILFAVYWDLIKNSQKQARHLLQMPLSQSNRELIEAFVTIMDKPMLERYKTLKKYGLRKNKTFHTFVFSSLIITKFAYKE
;
A
#
# COMPACT_ATOMS: atom_id res chain seq x y z
N MET A 1 12.62 4.45 -20.24
CA MET A 1 11.55 5.41 -19.88
C MET A 1 12.14 6.80 -19.69
N LYS A 2 11.73 7.81 -20.47
CA LYS A 2 12.21 9.21 -20.33
C LYS A 2 11.92 9.81 -18.94
N LYS A 3 10.81 9.40 -18.30
CA LYS A 3 10.42 9.95 -16.99
C LYS A 3 11.42 9.64 -15.86
N ALA A 4 12.06 8.47 -15.90
CA ALA A 4 13.09 8.11 -14.91
C ALA A 4 14.34 9.01 -14.99
N GLN A 5 14.66 9.55 -16.17
CA GLN A 5 15.82 10.41 -16.39
C GLN A 5 15.69 11.79 -15.73
N ALA A 6 14.50 12.16 -15.28
CA ALA A 6 14.25 13.40 -14.56
C ALA A 6 14.63 13.33 -13.07
N TYR A 7 15.05 12.17 -12.57
CA TYR A 7 15.33 11.94 -11.15
C TYR A 7 16.83 11.66 -10.92
N PRO A 8 17.38 12.06 -9.76
CA PRO A 8 18.77 11.78 -9.42
C PRO A 8 19.05 10.27 -9.37
N THR A 9 20.15 9.84 -9.98
CA THR A 9 20.54 8.42 -10.03
C THR A 9 21.10 7.89 -8.71
N ASN A 10 21.55 8.79 -7.83
CA ASN A 10 22.11 8.50 -6.50
C ASN A 10 21.06 8.47 -5.39
N LEU A 11 19.77 8.60 -5.71
CA LEU A 11 18.67 8.46 -4.76
C LEU A 11 17.82 7.23 -5.13
N PRO A 12 17.18 6.56 -4.16
CA PRO A 12 16.33 5.41 -4.45
C PRO A 12 15.16 5.85 -5.33
N LEU A 13 14.93 5.11 -6.42
CA LEU A 13 13.87 5.43 -7.37
C LEU A 13 13.08 4.18 -7.72
N MET A 14 11.77 4.26 -7.56
CA MET A 14 10.83 3.33 -8.16
C MET A 14 9.91 4.09 -9.10
N VAL A 15 9.82 3.62 -10.34
CA VAL A 15 8.82 4.09 -11.31
C VAL A 15 7.86 2.94 -11.58
N TYR A 16 6.57 3.15 -11.39
CA TYR A 16 5.55 2.16 -11.69
C TYR A 16 4.45 2.74 -12.58
N MET A 17 3.78 1.86 -13.31
CA MET A 17 2.75 2.22 -14.28
C MET A 17 1.41 1.59 -13.93
N ASP A 18 0.35 1.95 -14.65
CA ASP A 18 -0.94 1.28 -14.50
C ASP A 18 -0.99 -0.05 -15.28
N LEU A 19 -2.06 -0.81 -15.09
CA LEU A 19 -2.37 -2.05 -15.79
C LEU A 19 -3.81 -2.04 -16.28
N LYS A 20 -4.07 -2.64 -17.46
CA LYS A 20 -5.45 -2.99 -17.84
C LYS A 20 -5.78 -4.37 -17.29
N VAL A 21 -6.96 -4.53 -16.70
CA VAL A 21 -7.43 -5.83 -16.23
C VAL A 21 -8.19 -6.49 -17.37
N VAL A 22 -7.81 -7.71 -17.73
CA VAL A 22 -8.45 -8.49 -18.80
C VAL A 22 -8.90 -9.87 -18.31
N ASN A 23 -9.89 -10.45 -18.98
CA ASN A 23 -10.34 -11.81 -18.70
C ASN A 23 -9.47 -12.87 -19.43
N GLN A 24 -9.88 -14.15 -19.36
CA GLN A 24 -9.19 -15.26 -20.02
C GLN A 24 -9.16 -15.17 -21.56
N ASN A 25 -10.03 -14.37 -22.17
CA ASN A 25 -10.08 -14.13 -23.60
C ASN A 25 -9.39 -12.81 -24.01
N LEU A 26 -8.66 -12.16 -23.09
CA LEU A 26 -8.04 -10.83 -23.27
C LEU A 26 -9.03 -9.67 -23.47
N GLU A 27 -10.30 -9.88 -23.15
CA GLU A 27 -11.29 -8.80 -23.16
C GLU A 27 -11.10 -7.90 -21.94
N VAL A 28 -11.12 -6.59 -22.14
CA VAL A 28 -10.89 -5.60 -21.08
C VAL A 28 -12.07 -5.59 -20.10
N MET A 29 -11.76 -5.87 -18.83
CA MET A 29 -12.68 -5.78 -17.70
C MET A 29 -12.57 -4.43 -16.99
N ALA A 30 -11.36 -3.85 -16.96
CA ALA A 30 -11.12 -2.51 -16.45
C ALA A 30 -9.94 -1.85 -17.19
N GLU A 31 -10.12 -0.60 -17.59
CA GLU A 31 -9.09 0.19 -18.29
C GLU A 31 -7.91 0.60 -17.38
N SER A 32 -8.09 0.49 -16.05
CA SER A 32 -7.10 0.87 -15.05
C SER A 32 -7.29 0.06 -13.78
N MET A 33 -6.25 -0.66 -13.38
CA MET A 33 -6.21 -1.38 -12.11
C MET A 33 -6.16 -0.38 -10.96
N VAL A 34 -5.33 0.65 -11.05
CA VAL A 34 -5.15 1.64 -9.98
C VAL A 34 -6.46 2.39 -9.70
N LYS A 35 -7.12 2.91 -10.73
CA LYS A 35 -8.39 3.66 -10.58
C LYS A 35 -9.50 2.74 -10.05
N SER A 36 -9.60 1.51 -10.56
CA SER A 36 -10.64 0.56 -10.13
C SER A 36 -10.45 0.10 -8.68
N GLN A 37 -9.22 -0.20 -8.25
CA GLN A 37 -8.94 -0.74 -6.91
C GLN A 37 -8.78 0.35 -5.86
N SER A 38 -8.01 1.40 -6.16
CA SER A 38 -7.53 2.38 -5.19
C SER A 38 -7.84 3.83 -5.55
N HIS A 39 -8.66 4.10 -6.57
CA HIS A 39 -9.08 5.44 -7.02
C HIS A 39 -7.97 6.30 -7.66
N HIS A 40 -6.82 6.43 -7.02
CA HIS A 40 -5.63 7.08 -7.55
C HIS A 40 -4.37 6.29 -7.16
N ALA A 41 -3.26 6.62 -7.81
CA ALA A 41 -1.94 6.08 -7.50
C ALA A 41 -1.34 6.79 -6.27
N ASN A 42 -0.53 6.08 -5.51
CA ASN A 42 0.20 6.59 -4.36
C ASN A 42 1.67 6.86 -4.71
N THR A 43 2.17 7.98 -4.23
CA THR A 43 3.56 8.43 -4.50
C THR A 43 4.24 8.94 -3.25
N GLU A 44 3.53 9.00 -2.12
CA GLU A 44 4.02 9.55 -0.86
C GLU A 44 4.05 8.48 0.23
N LEU A 45 5.04 8.57 1.13
CA LEU A 45 5.23 7.61 2.22
C LEU A 45 3.97 7.45 3.08
N VAL A 46 3.30 8.55 3.43
CA VAL A 46 2.07 8.51 4.25
C VAL A 46 0.98 7.66 3.62
N GLN A 47 0.86 7.69 2.29
CA GLN A 47 -0.12 6.92 1.55
C GLN A 47 0.30 5.44 1.53
N GLU A 48 1.57 5.17 1.23
CA GLU A 48 2.13 3.82 1.16
C GLU A 48 2.09 3.06 2.50
N LEU A 49 2.18 3.77 3.62
CA LEU A 49 2.01 3.18 4.95
C LEU A 49 0.61 2.60 5.17
N THR A 50 -0.42 3.24 4.60
CA THR A 50 -1.80 2.82 4.81
C THR A 50 -2.31 1.95 3.67
N GLU A 51 -1.97 2.23 2.42
CA GLU A 51 -2.45 1.51 1.24
C GLU A 51 -1.40 1.61 0.12
N ASN A 52 -0.98 0.47 -0.43
CA ASN A 52 -0.07 0.45 -1.56
C ASN A 52 -0.85 0.27 -2.87
N THR A 53 -0.44 1.00 -3.91
CA THR A 53 -1.07 0.94 -5.25
C THR A 53 -0.13 0.46 -6.35
N VAL A 54 1.09 0.06 -5.99
CA VAL A 54 2.12 -0.41 -6.90
C VAL A 54 1.75 -1.75 -7.49
N THR A 55 2.02 -1.85 -8.79
CA THR A 55 1.81 -3.00 -9.66
C THR A 55 3.17 -3.52 -10.11
N GLY A 56 3.73 -4.50 -9.39
CA GLY A 56 5.11 -4.96 -9.60
C GLY A 56 5.47 -5.38 -11.04
N GLY A 57 4.52 -5.94 -11.80
CA GLY A 57 4.73 -6.35 -13.21
C GLY A 57 5.11 -5.21 -14.16
N VAL A 58 4.75 -3.97 -13.81
CA VAL A 58 5.07 -2.76 -14.58
C VAL A 58 5.79 -1.72 -13.73
N ALA A 59 6.69 -2.21 -12.89
CA ALA A 59 7.59 -1.39 -12.10
C ALA A 59 9.04 -1.52 -12.57
N MET A 60 9.81 -0.45 -12.39
CA MET A 60 11.25 -0.43 -12.51
C MET A 60 11.84 0.22 -11.27
N ILE A 61 13.00 -0.28 -10.85
CA ILE A 61 13.79 0.27 -9.76
C ILE A 61 15.18 0.65 -10.28
N ASN A 62 15.82 1.64 -9.67
CA ASN A 62 17.24 1.88 -9.91
C ASN A 62 18.12 1.00 -8.99
N HIS A 63 19.42 0.97 -9.30
CA HIS A 63 20.39 0.19 -8.53
C HIS A 63 20.41 0.59 -7.04
N HIS A 64 20.35 1.89 -6.75
CA HIS A 64 20.41 2.36 -5.37
C HIS A 64 19.23 1.89 -4.51
N LEU A 65 18.02 1.84 -5.08
CA LEU A 65 16.87 1.23 -4.38
C LEU A 65 17.05 -0.29 -4.19
N ALA A 66 17.63 -0.99 -5.16
CA ALA A 66 17.90 -2.42 -5.04
C ALA A 66 18.91 -2.73 -3.91
N GLU A 67 19.94 -1.90 -3.74
CA GLU A 67 20.93 -2.04 -2.65
C GLU A 67 20.31 -1.84 -1.26
N MET A 68 19.20 -1.09 -1.15
CA MET A 68 18.50 -0.90 0.12
C MET A 68 17.66 -2.10 0.54
N TRP A 69 17.41 -3.06 -0.35
CA TRP A 69 16.69 -4.26 -0.02
C TRP A 69 17.55 -5.17 0.86
N GLN A 70 17.24 -5.22 2.16
CA GLN A 70 18.00 -5.99 3.15
C GLN A 70 17.15 -7.01 3.93
N VAL A 71 15.84 -7.05 3.71
CA VAL A 71 14.90 -7.87 4.50
C VAL A 71 13.92 -8.58 3.57
N THR A 72 13.62 -9.85 3.89
CA THR A 72 12.63 -10.67 3.17
C THR A 72 11.54 -11.26 4.07
N GLU A 73 11.67 -11.12 5.38
CA GLU A 73 10.71 -11.61 6.38
C GLU A 73 9.70 -10.52 6.75
N ASP A 74 8.50 -10.92 7.20
CA ASP A 74 7.42 -10.02 7.66
C ASP A 74 7.02 -8.89 6.67
N ILE A 75 7.32 -9.07 5.38
CA ILE A 75 6.87 -8.21 4.28
C ILE A 75 5.59 -8.77 3.63
N LEU A 76 4.66 -7.89 3.28
CA LEU A 76 3.41 -8.25 2.60
C LEU A 76 3.65 -8.68 1.16
N MET A 77 4.35 -7.83 0.41
CA MET A 77 4.78 -8.06 -0.97
C MET A 77 6.05 -7.28 -1.25
N HIS A 78 6.87 -7.78 -2.18
CA HIS A 78 8.18 -7.21 -2.45
C HIS A 78 8.12 -5.86 -3.16
N ASP A 79 7.23 -5.72 -4.13
CA ASP A 79 6.95 -4.44 -4.78
C ASP A 79 6.45 -3.40 -3.77
N TRP A 80 5.64 -3.82 -2.80
CA TRP A 80 5.14 -2.93 -1.76
C TRP A 80 6.22 -2.45 -0.80
N TYR A 81 7.14 -3.34 -0.43
CA TYR A 81 8.27 -2.95 0.42
C TYR A 81 9.24 -2.03 -0.32
N LEU A 82 9.53 -2.29 -1.61
CA LEU A 82 10.31 -1.39 -2.45
C LEU A 82 9.67 0.00 -2.58
N ALA A 83 8.33 0.08 -2.67
CA ALA A 83 7.61 1.34 -2.71
C ALA A 83 7.75 2.15 -1.40
N LEU A 84 7.73 1.48 -0.24
CA LEU A 84 8.01 2.12 1.05
C LEU A 84 9.43 2.67 1.12
N LEU A 85 10.43 1.89 0.68
CA LEU A 85 11.82 2.34 0.62
C LEU A 85 11.96 3.54 -0.33
N ALA A 86 11.40 3.45 -1.53
CA ALA A 86 11.44 4.53 -2.52
C ALA A 86 10.80 5.81 -1.99
N SER A 87 9.61 5.72 -1.39
CA SER A 87 8.89 6.89 -0.85
C SER A 87 9.51 7.46 0.43
N ALA A 88 10.24 6.67 1.22
CA ALA A 88 10.90 7.12 2.43
C ALA A 88 12.29 7.74 2.20
N PHE A 89 13.02 7.29 1.17
CA PHE A 89 14.43 7.65 0.98
C PHE A 89 14.72 8.35 -0.36
N GLY A 90 13.78 8.37 -1.29
CA GLY A 90 13.97 9.00 -2.59
C GLY A 90 12.65 9.31 -3.28
N ASN A 91 12.36 8.62 -4.38
CA ASN A 91 11.22 8.94 -5.24
C ASN A 91 10.41 7.70 -5.62
N LEU A 92 9.09 7.77 -5.38
CA LEU A 92 8.10 6.85 -5.92
C LEU A 92 7.28 7.57 -7.00
N VAL A 93 7.33 7.09 -8.23
CA VAL A 93 6.81 7.81 -9.39
C VAL A 93 5.80 6.97 -10.14
N PHE A 94 4.60 7.51 -10.33
CA PHE A 94 3.56 6.89 -11.15
C PHE A 94 3.55 7.43 -12.58
N ILE A 95 3.30 6.54 -13.56
CA ILE A 95 2.98 6.89 -14.95
C ILE A 95 1.54 6.40 -15.22
N ASP A 96 0.61 7.34 -15.49
CA ASP A 96 -0.79 7.04 -15.84
C ASP A 96 -0.91 6.54 -17.29
N GLN A 97 -0.24 5.42 -17.57
CA GLN A 97 -0.30 4.68 -18.82
C GLN A 97 -0.28 3.19 -18.50
N PRO A 98 -1.14 2.37 -19.12
CA PRO A 98 -1.10 0.93 -18.92
C PRO A 98 0.14 0.33 -19.57
N GLY A 99 0.98 -0.36 -18.78
CA GLY A 99 2.18 -1.04 -19.28
C GLY A 99 1.92 -2.48 -19.74
N GLU A 100 0.84 -3.10 -19.27
CA GLU A 100 0.55 -4.53 -19.50
C GLU A 100 -0.95 -4.84 -19.42
N LEU A 101 -1.33 -5.99 -20.00
CA LEU A 101 -2.65 -6.62 -19.81
C LEU A 101 -2.56 -7.65 -18.68
N TYR A 102 -3.11 -7.31 -17.52
CA TYR A 102 -3.16 -8.20 -16.36
C TYR A 102 -4.36 -9.13 -16.45
N ARG A 103 -4.11 -10.41 -16.74
CA ARG A 103 -5.14 -11.44 -16.81
C ARG A 103 -5.63 -11.79 -15.42
N GLN A 104 -6.90 -11.53 -15.15
CA GLN A 104 -7.53 -11.90 -13.88
C GLN A 104 -8.29 -13.23 -14.02
N HIS A 105 -7.72 -14.30 -13.48
CA HIS A 105 -8.43 -15.57 -13.29
C HIS A 105 -9.33 -15.52 -12.05
N SER A 106 -10.34 -16.40 -12.00
CA SER A 106 -11.24 -16.59 -10.85
C SER A 106 -10.51 -16.85 -9.52
N ASP A 107 -9.25 -17.29 -9.59
CA ASP A 107 -8.45 -17.79 -8.47
C ASP A 107 -7.19 -16.95 -8.16
N ASN A 108 -6.96 -15.81 -8.83
CA ASN A 108 -5.75 -15.00 -8.61
C ASN A 108 -5.69 -14.36 -7.21
N VAL A 109 -4.53 -14.45 -6.55
CA VAL A 109 -4.29 -13.92 -5.19
C VAL A 109 -4.51 -12.40 -5.08
N LEU A 110 -4.18 -11.63 -6.13
CA LEU A 110 -4.29 -10.17 -6.15
C LEU A 110 -5.52 -9.63 -6.89
N GLY A 111 -6.12 -10.44 -7.79
CA GLY A 111 -7.30 -10.08 -8.57
C GLY A 111 -8.61 -10.69 -8.04
N ALA A 112 -8.57 -11.88 -7.45
CA ALA A 112 -9.76 -12.59 -6.97
C ALA A 112 -10.28 -12.07 -5.61
N ARG A 113 -10.48 -10.76 -5.52
CA ARG A 113 -11.60 -10.18 -4.79
C ARG A 113 -12.87 -10.24 -5.67
N THR A 114 -13.08 -11.35 -6.36
CA THR A 114 -14.28 -11.62 -7.15
C THR A 114 -15.48 -11.46 -6.23
N LEU A 115 -16.51 -10.75 -6.71
CA LEU A 115 -17.74 -10.44 -5.99
C LEU A 115 -18.32 -11.63 -5.20
N SER A 116 -18.15 -12.87 -5.66
CA SER A 116 -18.56 -14.10 -4.97
C SER A 116 -17.93 -14.29 -3.56
N LYS A 117 -16.65 -13.92 -3.35
CA LYS A 117 -16.00 -13.93 -2.02
C LYS A 117 -16.39 -12.71 -1.17
N ARG A 118 -16.73 -11.57 -1.79
CA ARG A 118 -17.33 -10.40 -1.09
C ARG A 118 -18.72 -10.74 -0.54
N PHE A 119 -19.55 -11.48 -1.28
CA PHE A 119 -20.85 -11.98 -0.83
C PHE A 119 -20.72 -13.02 0.29
N LYS A 120 -19.77 -13.98 0.22
CA LYS A 120 -19.49 -14.90 1.35
C LYS A 120 -19.00 -14.17 2.62
N LYS A 121 -18.32 -13.02 2.48
CA LYS A 121 -17.91 -12.17 3.63
C LYS A 121 -19.05 -11.35 4.23
N TRP A 122 -20.05 -10.96 3.43
CA TRP A 122 -21.28 -10.33 3.94
C TRP A 122 -22.06 -11.24 4.90
N ILE A 123 -21.91 -12.56 4.74
CA ILE A 123 -22.53 -13.56 5.62
C ILE A 123 -21.79 -13.66 6.98
N ARG A 124 -20.59 -13.07 7.13
CA ARG A 124 -19.79 -13.10 8.37
C ARG A 124 -18.97 -11.81 8.58
N PRO A 125 -19.58 -10.73 9.13
CA PRO A 125 -18.91 -9.44 9.29
C PRO A 125 -17.64 -9.50 10.16
N HIS A 126 -17.55 -10.42 11.11
CA HIS A 126 -16.33 -10.62 11.93
C HIS A 126 -15.10 -11.02 11.08
N ILE A 127 -15.28 -11.78 9.99
CA ILE A 127 -14.20 -12.17 9.07
C ILE A 127 -13.70 -10.96 8.26
N LEU A 128 -14.58 -9.99 7.97
CA LEU A 128 -14.19 -8.77 7.28
C LEU A 128 -13.21 -7.95 8.12
N PHE A 129 -13.53 -7.73 9.40
CA PHE A 129 -12.69 -6.96 10.31
C PHE A 129 -11.36 -7.64 10.61
N ALA A 130 -11.35 -8.98 10.76
CA ALA A 130 -10.11 -9.73 10.88
C ALA A 130 -9.16 -9.45 9.71
N VAL A 131 -9.66 -9.47 8.47
CA VAL A 131 -8.81 -9.17 7.29
C VAL A 131 -8.34 -7.71 7.26
N TYR A 132 -9.15 -6.74 7.70
CA TYR A 132 -8.67 -5.37 7.84
C TYR A 132 -7.55 -5.28 8.89
N TRP A 133 -7.70 -5.94 10.03
CA TRP A 133 -6.70 -5.96 11.08
C TRP A 133 -5.42 -6.67 10.65
N ASP A 134 -5.51 -7.80 9.94
CA ASP A 134 -4.34 -8.49 9.40
C ASP A 134 -3.56 -7.60 8.44
N LEU A 135 -4.26 -6.90 7.53
CA LEU A 135 -3.62 -5.95 6.62
C LEU A 135 -2.96 -4.80 7.40
N ILE A 136 -3.64 -4.20 8.38
CA ILE A 136 -3.07 -3.12 9.20
C ILE A 136 -1.81 -3.61 9.94
N LYS A 137 -1.91 -4.76 10.62
CA LYS A 137 -0.80 -5.33 11.41
C LYS A 137 0.39 -5.68 10.51
N ASN A 138 0.15 -6.31 9.37
CA ASN A 138 1.24 -6.65 8.44
C ASN A 138 1.85 -5.41 7.78
N SER A 139 1.05 -4.37 7.46
CA SER A 139 1.58 -3.08 7.01
C SER A 139 2.44 -2.41 8.08
N GLN A 140 2.03 -2.47 9.35
CA GLN A 140 2.82 -1.95 10.48
C GLN A 140 4.12 -2.74 10.67
N LYS A 141 4.08 -4.08 10.60
CA LYS A 141 5.29 -4.92 10.66
C LYS A 141 6.28 -4.56 9.57
N GLN A 142 5.81 -4.49 8.32
CA GLN A 142 6.63 -4.10 7.18
C GLN A 142 7.25 -2.69 7.38
N ALA A 143 6.46 -1.73 7.86
CA ALA A 143 6.94 -0.37 8.14
C ALA A 143 7.99 -0.30 9.27
N ARG A 144 7.93 -1.19 10.27
CA ARG A 144 8.93 -1.22 11.37
C ARG A 144 10.35 -1.49 10.86
N HIS A 145 10.53 -2.22 9.77
CA HIS A 145 11.88 -2.45 9.22
C HIS A 145 12.58 -1.14 8.85
N LEU A 146 11.83 -0.12 8.41
CA LEU A 146 12.41 1.19 8.06
C LEU A 146 12.97 1.93 9.28
N LEU A 147 12.50 1.65 10.50
CA LEU A 147 12.97 2.35 11.71
C LEU A 147 14.43 2.06 12.06
N GLN A 148 14.99 0.96 11.54
CA GLN A 148 16.40 0.60 11.69
C GLN A 148 17.31 1.27 10.65
N MET A 149 16.73 2.02 9.71
CA MET A 149 17.42 2.66 8.60
C MET A 149 17.62 4.17 8.90
N PRO A 150 18.53 4.86 8.19
CA PRO A 150 18.84 6.28 8.42
C PRO A 150 17.76 7.21 7.86
N LEU A 151 16.55 7.16 8.43
CA LEU A 151 15.40 8.00 8.06
C LEU A 151 15.63 9.48 8.43
N SER A 152 15.02 10.38 7.66
CA SER A 152 14.83 11.77 8.10
C SER A 152 13.98 11.81 9.37
N GLN A 153 14.14 12.87 10.17
CA GLN A 153 13.39 13.04 11.42
C GLN A 153 11.86 13.00 11.18
N SER A 154 11.37 13.66 10.14
CA SER A 154 9.94 13.67 9.80
C SER A 154 9.40 12.28 9.42
N ASN A 155 10.18 11.50 8.65
CA ASN A 155 9.75 10.16 8.23
C ASN A 155 9.79 9.18 9.40
N ARG A 156 10.81 9.29 10.27
CA ARG A 156 10.88 8.53 11.51
C ARG A 156 9.67 8.79 12.39
N GLU A 157 9.33 10.05 12.65
CA GLU A 157 8.15 10.41 13.45
C GLU A 157 6.84 9.90 12.85
N LEU A 158 6.66 10.00 11.53
CA LEU A 158 5.48 9.47 10.84
C LEU A 158 5.37 7.95 10.99
N ILE A 159 6.47 7.22 10.74
CA ILE A 159 6.48 5.75 10.81
C ILE A 159 6.27 5.29 12.25
N GLU A 160 6.96 5.89 13.22
CA GLU A 160 6.78 5.60 14.66
C GLU A 160 5.32 5.81 15.07
N ALA A 161 4.74 6.97 14.71
CA ALA A 161 3.36 7.28 15.00
C ALA A 161 2.38 6.26 14.38
N PHE A 162 2.67 5.76 13.18
CA PHE A 162 1.85 4.73 12.52
C PHE A 162 1.99 3.35 13.19
N VAL A 163 3.20 2.91 13.51
CA VAL A 163 3.43 1.54 14.04
C VAL A 163 3.05 1.40 15.51
N THR A 164 3.06 2.48 16.29
CA THR A 164 2.66 2.49 17.71
C THR A 164 1.25 3.05 17.94
N ILE A 165 0.49 3.37 16.88
CA ILE A 165 -0.81 4.04 17.04
C ILE A 165 -1.77 3.23 17.92
N MET A 166 -1.66 1.90 17.91
CA MET A 166 -2.53 1.02 18.68
C MET A 166 -2.22 1.01 20.17
N ASP A 167 -1.06 1.51 20.59
CA ASP A 167 -0.65 1.59 22.00
C ASP A 167 -1.21 2.84 22.69
N LYS A 168 -1.75 3.77 21.90
CA LYS A 168 -2.24 5.07 22.36
C LYS A 168 -3.72 5.04 22.76
N PRO A 169 -4.16 5.91 23.69
CA PRO A 169 -5.58 6.07 24.00
C PRO A 169 -6.37 6.60 22.81
N MET A 170 -7.69 6.38 22.80
CA MET A 170 -8.59 6.73 21.69
C MET A 170 -8.41 8.14 21.13
N LEU A 171 -8.32 9.15 22.00
CA LEU A 171 -8.16 10.55 21.58
C LEU A 171 -6.82 10.80 20.87
N GLU A 172 -5.75 10.21 21.36
CA GLU A 172 -4.43 10.33 20.73
C GLU A 172 -4.41 9.66 19.38
N ARG A 173 -5.07 8.51 19.21
CA ARG A 173 -5.19 7.84 17.91
C ARG A 173 -5.88 8.72 16.87
N TYR A 174 -6.99 9.34 17.26
CA TYR A 174 -7.66 10.30 16.39
C TYR A 174 -6.75 11.49 16.03
N LYS A 175 -6.05 12.07 17.01
CA LYS A 175 -5.08 13.15 16.78
C LYS A 175 -3.96 12.72 15.84
N THR A 176 -3.43 11.51 15.99
CA THR A 176 -2.37 10.94 15.14
C THR A 176 -2.85 10.78 13.70
N LEU A 177 -4.02 10.17 13.48
CA LEU A 177 -4.61 10.03 12.15
C LEU A 177 -4.75 11.40 11.46
N LYS A 178 -5.23 12.42 12.19
CA LYS A 178 -5.40 13.78 11.67
C LYS A 178 -4.06 14.49 11.42
N LYS A 179 -3.12 14.43 12.37
CA LYS A 179 -1.81 15.10 12.30
C LYS A 179 -1.01 14.63 11.09
N TYR A 180 -0.96 13.33 10.88
CA TYR A 180 -0.14 12.72 9.84
C TYR A 180 -0.91 12.44 8.55
N GLY A 181 -2.23 12.64 8.52
CA GLY A 181 -3.02 12.37 7.32
C GLY A 181 -3.12 10.88 6.96
N LEU A 182 -2.99 9.98 7.93
CA LEU A 182 -3.08 8.53 7.73
C LEU A 182 -4.51 8.16 7.32
N ARG A 183 -4.72 7.89 6.04
CA ARG A 183 -6.03 7.57 5.44
C ARG A 183 -5.86 6.63 4.25
N LYS A 184 -6.95 6.02 3.81
CA LYS A 184 -7.01 5.23 2.57
C LYS A 184 -7.34 6.14 1.39
N ASN A 185 -7.21 5.64 0.17
CA ASN A 185 -7.45 6.47 -1.02
C ASN A 185 -8.95 6.73 -1.23
N LYS A 186 -9.79 5.71 -0.98
CA LYS A 186 -11.26 5.82 -1.08
C LYS A 186 -11.88 6.25 0.24
N THR A 187 -12.83 7.18 0.19
CA THR A 187 -13.53 7.75 1.36
C THR A 187 -14.16 6.68 2.25
N PHE A 188 -14.84 5.69 1.67
CA PHE A 188 -15.41 4.57 2.43
C PHE A 188 -14.34 3.76 3.18
N HIS A 189 -13.23 3.42 2.52
CA HIS A 189 -12.14 2.68 3.15
C HIS A 189 -11.44 3.52 4.22
N THR A 190 -11.35 4.84 4.04
CA THR A 190 -10.87 5.76 5.06
C THR A 190 -11.77 5.76 6.28
N PHE A 191 -13.09 5.82 6.09
CA PHE A 191 -14.03 5.74 7.20
C PHE A 191 -13.86 4.44 7.99
N VAL A 192 -13.79 3.30 7.31
CA VAL A 192 -13.59 1.99 7.97
C VAL A 192 -12.24 1.93 8.69
N PHE A 193 -11.15 2.30 8.01
CA PHE A 193 -9.80 2.30 8.58
C PHE A 193 -9.73 3.19 9.83
N SER A 194 -10.16 4.45 9.74
CA SER A 194 -10.15 5.39 10.86
C SER A 194 -11.03 4.91 12.00
N SER A 195 -12.23 4.37 11.72
CA SER A 195 -13.12 3.84 12.75
C SER A 195 -12.49 2.67 13.51
N LEU A 196 -11.86 1.73 12.81
CA LEU A 196 -11.18 0.59 13.42
C LEU A 196 -10.02 1.05 14.31
N ILE A 197 -9.14 1.91 13.78
CA ILE A 197 -7.98 2.42 14.52
C ILE A 197 -8.43 3.20 15.76
N ILE A 198 -9.43 4.07 15.65
CA ILE A 198 -9.89 4.90 16.77
C ILE A 198 -10.57 4.05 17.85
N THR A 199 -11.35 3.04 17.48
CA THR A 199 -12.19 2.30 18.45
C THR A 199 -11.58 0.98 18.96
N LYS A 200 -10.54 0.43 18.31
CA LYS A 200 -10.11 -0.98 18.48
C LYS A 200 -11.22 -2.00 18.22
N PHE A 201 -12.26 -1.65 17.45
CA PHE A 201 -13.37 -2.58 17.24
C PHE A 201 -12.87 -3.90 16.64
N ALA A 202 -13.21 -5.02 17.30
CA ALA A 202 -12.76 -6.37 16.94
C ALA A 202 -11.23 -6.55 16.83
N TYR A 203 -10.45 -5.68 17.48
CA TYR A 203 -9.00 -5.81 17.56
C TYR A 203 -8.63 -7.00 18.46
N LYS A 204 -7.67 -7.80 18.00
CA LYS A 204 -7.06 -8.88 18.78
C LYS A 204 -5.57 -8.59 18.86
N GLU A 205 -5.04 -8.56 20.07
CA GLU A 205 -3.59 -8.42 20.33
C GLU A 205 -2.82 -9.62 19.78
#